data_AF-A0A397UIM4-F1
#
_entry.id   AF-A0A397UIM4-F1
#
_cell.length_a   1.000
_cell.length_b   1.000
_cell.length_c   1.000
_cell.angle_alpha   90.00
_cell.angle_beta   90.00
_cell.angle_gamma   90.00
#
_symmetry.space_group_name_H-M   'P 1'
#
loop_
_entity.id
_entity.type
_entity.pdbx_description
1 polymer ?
#
loop_
_entity_poly.entity_id
_entity_poly.type
_entity_poly.pdbx_seq_one_letter_code
_entity_poly.pdbx_strand_id
1 'polypeptide(L)'
;MNRYEESLADLNKVLEIEPNNAEILRLRGATYGMMNRYKDSLLDLNKSLEIEPNYAEALKIVKKIRGEIYNMMNKYEESLADLNKLLEINPNNAEALKSRVETYFIMNKYEKSLADLNKLLEINPNNADALRNRGVAYRMINKYNESLSDLNNSLEIEPNNAEALSERGETNHKMNRYRESLADLYKLLEIEPNNKFRLRYGNLIEWIPFEKLDKLQPIGKGGFSRIFSAIWLDGKPIIKNNLQTREQSCKVALKTLGSFKEFENHVRCRLNGLGLEIYGITQNAETQECLMVFQICQ
;
A
#
# COMPACT_ATOMS: atom_id res chain seq x y z
N MET A 1 8.61 -26.21 2.55
CA MET A 1 9.68 -26.53 3.52
C MET A 1 10.46 -27.78 3.13
N ASN A 2 9.83 -28.91 2.77
CA ASN A 2 10.56 -30.16 2.51
C ASN A 2 11.59 -30.10 1.34
N ARG A 3 11.24 -29.43 0.23
CA ARG A 3 12.09 -29.40 -0.98
C ARG A 3 13.42 -28.64 -0.81
N TYR A 4 13.48 -27.66 0.11
CA TYR A 4 14.71 -26.89 0.32
C TYR A 4 15.73 -27.68 1.15
N GLU A 5 15.27 -28.43 2.14
CA GLU A 5 16.15 -29.31 2.94
C GLU A 5 16.70 -30.47 2.12
N GLU A 6 15.87 -31.08 1.26
CA GLU A 6 16.32 -32.08 0.28
C GLU A 6 17.39 -31.50 -0.65
N SER A 7 17.13 -30.30 -1.21
CA SER A 7 18.11 -29.60 -2.05
C SER A 7 19.41 -29.31 -1.31
N LEU A 8 19.37 -28.89 -0.04
CA LEU A 8 20.58 -28.67 0.76
C LEU A 8 21.36 -29.96 0.98
N ALA A 9 20.69 -31.07 1.25
CA ALA A 9 21.34 -32.36 1.45
C ALA A 9 22.12 -32.80 0.20
N ASP A 10 21.55 -32.64 -0.98
CA ASP A 10 22.22 -33.01 -2.23
C ASP A 10 23.37 -32.04 -2.56
N LEU A 11 23.18 -30.74 -2.38
CA LEU A 11 24.25 -29.75 -2.57
C LEU A 11 25.42 -29.97 -1.59
N ASN A 12 25.15 -30.38 -0.35
CA ASN A 12 26.18 -30.71 0.62
C ASN A 12 27.02 -31.92 0.20
N LYS A 13 26.39 -33.00 -0.30
CA LYS A 13 27.12 -34.17 -0.82
C LYS A 13 28.06 -33.79 -1.97
N VAL A 14 27.61 -32.92 -2.87
CA VAL A 14 28.47 -32.46 -3.97
C VAL A 14 29.66 -31.66 -3.44
N LEU A 15 29.45 -30.79 -2.44
CA LEU A 15 30.52 -29.99 -1.84
C LEU A 15 31.45 -30.79 -0.90
N GLU A 16 31.05 -31.98 -0.44
CA GLU A 16 31.96 -32.93 0.22
C GLU A 16 32.99 -33.50 -0.77
N ILE A 17 32.58 -33.71 -2.02
CA ILE A 17 33.44 -34.23 -3.10
C ILE A 17 34.23 -33.10 -3.77
N GLU A 18 33.59 -31.95 -4.01
CA GLU A 18 34.15 -30.79 -4.70
C GLU A 18 33.98 -29.51 -3.85
N PRO A 19 34.80 -29.29 -2.81
CA PRO A 19 34.59 -28.21 -1.84
C PRO A 19 34.67 -26.78 -2.41
N ASN A 20 35.25 -26.63 -3.60
CA ASN A 20 35.45 -25.35 -4.29
C ASN A 20 34.67 -25.29 -5.62
N ASN A 21 33.59 -26.05 -5.76
CA ASN A 21 32.68 -25.87 -6.89
C ASN A 21 31.86 -24.58 -6.70
N ALA A 22 32.23 -23.52 -7.43
CA ALA A 22 31.64 -22.19 -7.30
C ALA A 22 30.15 -22.16 -7.65
N GLU A 23 29.72 -22.95 -8.62
CA GLU A 23 28.30 -23.05 -9.01
C GLU A 23 27.46 -23.65 -7.89
N ILE A 24 27.92 -24.75 -7.31
CA ILE A 24 27.21 -25.43 -6.22
C ILE A 24 27.18 -24.56 -4.97
N LEU A 25 28.27 -23.82 -4.68
CA LEU A 25 28.27 -22.81 -3.62
C LEU A 25 27.24 -21.71 -3.88
N ARG A 26 27.10 -21.20 -5.12
CA ARG A 26 26.03 -20.23 -5.46
C ARG A 26 24.64 -20.79 -5.21
N LEU A 27 24.38 -22.02 -5.65
CA LEU A 27 23.08 -22.69 -5.49
C LEU A 27 22.75 -22.94 -4.02
N ARG A 28 23.72 -23.39 -3.22
CA ARG A 28 23.54 -23.60 -1.78
C ARG A 28 23.35 -22.28 -1.05
N GLY A 29 24.12 -21.26 -1.42
CA GLY A 29 23.95 -19.90 -0.97
C GLY A 29 22.53 -19.37 -1.23
N ALA A 30 22.02 -19.49 -2.46
CA ALA A 30 20.66 -19.09 -2.81
C ALA A 30 19.60 -19.85 -1.98
N THR A 31 19.78 -21.16 -1.81
CA THR A 31 18.88 -22.01 -1.01
C THR A 31 18.84 -21.57 0.45
N TYR A 32 20.00 -21.29 1.06
CA TYR A 32 20.06 -20.72 2.40
C TYR A 32 19.33 -19.37 2.51
N GLY A 33 19.45 -18.51 1.48
CA GLY A 33 18.73 -17.24 1.41
C GLY A 33 17.22 -17.44 1.46
N MET A 34 16.68 -18.36 0.66
CA MET A 34 15.24 -18.71 0.65
C MET A 34 14.74 -19.29 1.97
N MET A 35 15.64 -19.87 2.78
CA MET A 35 15.35 -20.41 4.10
C MET A 35 15.57 -19.40 5.24
N ASN A 36 15.86 -18.14 4.92
CA ASN A 36 16.22 -17.09 5.89
C ASN A 36 17.51 -17.37 6.68
N ARG A 37 18.35 -18.30 6.21
CA ARG A 37 19.67 -18.60 6.76
C ARG A 37 20.72 -17.65 6.18
N TYR A 38 20.52 -16.36 6.43
CA TYR A 38 21.25 -15.28 5.75
C TYR A 38 22.76 -15.35 5.92
N LYS A 39 23.27 -15.70 7.11
CA LYS A 39 24.72 -15.80 7.35
C LYS A 39 25.37 -16.90 6.52
N ASP A 40 24.74 -18.08 6.48
CA ASP A 40 25.22 -19.23 5.71
C ASP A 40 25.17 -18.93 4.21
N SER A 41 24.08 -18.26 3.78
CA SER A 41 23.95 -17.79 2.41
C SER A 41 25.10 -16.87 2.00
N LEU A 42 25.36 -15.84 2.79
CA LEU A 42 26.44 -14.88 2.52
C LEU A 42 27.81 -15.54 2.48
N LEU A 43 28.04 -16.54 3.35
CA LEU A 43 29.30 -17.28 3.41
C LEU A 43 29.58 -17.99 2.07
N ASP A 44 28.61 -18.79 1.60
CA ASP A 44 28.76 -19.54 0.35
C ASP A 44 28.84 -18.64 -0.87
N LEU A 45 28.02 -17.58 -0.91
CA LEU A 45 28.04 -16.60 -1.99
C LEU A 45 29.39 -15.88 -2.07
N ASN A 46 29.97 -15.47 -0.93
CA ASN A 46 31.30 -14.85 -0.90
C ASN A 46 32.38 -15.83 -1.35
N LYS A 47 32.35 -17.08 -0.85
CA LYS A 47 33.31 -18.11 -1.28
C LYS A 47 33.22 -18.37 -2.79
N SER A 48 32.02 -18.36 -3.37
CA SER A 48 31.85 -18.53 -4.81
C SER A 48 32.50 -17.41 -5.63
N LEU A 49 32.48 -16.17 -5.13
CA LEU A 49 33.13 -15.01 -5.76
C LEU A 49 34.64 -15.01 -5.57
N GLU A 50 35.17 -15.62 -4.51
CA GLU A 50 36.61 -15.81 -4.34
C GLU A 50 37.17 -16.79 -5.39
N ILE A 51 36.39 -17.81 -5.75
CA ILE A 51 36.78 -18.82 -6.74
C ILE A 51 36.61 -18.28 -8.17
N GLU A 52 35.49 -17.60 -8.46
CA GLU A 52 35.18 -17.05 -9.79
C GLU A 52 34.87 -15.55 -9.74
N PRO A 53 35.85 -14.67 -9.47
CA PRO A 53 35.62 -13.25 -9.24
C PRO A 53 35.12 -12.48 -10.46
N ASN A 54 35.46 -12.96 -11.66
CA ASN A 54 35.21 -12.25 -12.93
C ASN A 54 34.19 -12.95 -13.82
N TYR A 55 33.48 -13.98 -13.33
CA TYR A 55 32.45 -14.64 -14.12
C TYR A 55 31.17 -13.80 -14.11
N ALA A 56 30.91 -13.08 -15.21
CA ALA A 56 29.87 -12.05 -15.28
C ALA A 56 28.46 -12.56 -14.90
N GLU A 57 28.06 -13.74 -15.36
CA GLU A 57 26.73 -14.31 -15.03
C GLU A 57 26.62 -14.67 -13.55
N ALA A 58 27.66 -15.27 -12.97
CA ALA A 58 27.71 -15.53 -11.54
C ALA A 58 27.69 -14.23 -10.72
N LEU A 59 28.42 -13.22 -11.16
CA LEU A 59 28.46 -11.93 -10.50
C LEU A 59 27.06 -11.31 -10.46
N LYS A 60 26.30 -11.38 -11.56
CA LYS A 60 24.91 -10.90 -11.59
C LYS A 60 24.04 -11.60 -10.54
N ILE A 61 24.07 -12.93 -10.51
CA ILE A 61 23.27 -13.77 -9.60
C ILE A 61 23.65 -13.48 -8.15
N VAL A 62 24.94 -13.51 -7.83
CA VAL A 62 25.42 -13.30 -6.45
C VAL A 62 25.08 -11.91 -5.96
N LYS A 63 25.28 -10.87 -6.78
CA LYS A 63 24.98 -9.49 -6.39
C LYS A 63 23.51 -9.27 -6.14
N LYS A 64 22.63 -9.86 -6.96
CA LYS A 64 21.18 -9.84 -6.75
C LYS A 64 20.82 -10.44 -5.38
N ILE A 65 21.18 -11.70 -5.16
CA ILE A 65 20.81 -12.43 -3.92
C ILE A 65 21.39 -11.72 -2.69
N ARG A 66 22.64 -11.27 -2.78
CA ARG A 66 23.31 -10.62 -1.67
C ARG A 66 22.68 -9.26 -1.32
N GLY A 67 22.26 -8.48 -2.33
CA GLY A 67 21.49 -7.26 -2.13
C GLY A 67 20.17 -7.50 -1.38
N GLU A 68 19.39 -8.49 -1.83
CA GLU A 68 18.13 -8.87 -1.18
C GLU A 68 18.35 -9.32 0.28
N ILE A 69 19.36 -10.16 0.53
CA ILE A 69 19.70 -10.61 1.88
C ILE A 69 20.14 -9.46 2.77
N TYR A 70 20.96 -8.55 2.26
CA TYR A 70 21.38 -7.38 3.02
C TYR A 70 20.20 -6.47 3.36
N ASN A 71 19.22 -6.30 2.48
CA ASN A 71 17.96 -5.62 2.81
C ASN A 71 17.22 -6.32 3.97
N MET A 72 17.06 -7.64 3.91
CA MET A 72 16.42 -8.43 4.97
C MET A 72 17.17 -8.36 6.32
N MET A 73 18.49 -8.13 6.28
CA MET A 73 19.33 -7.94 7.46
C MET A 73 19.41 -6.47 7.94
N ASN A 74 18.67 -5.54 7.31
CA ASN A 74 18.76 -4.09 7.53
C ASN A 74 20.14 -3.47 7.22
N LYS A 75 20.94 -4.12 6.37
CA LYS A 75 22.28 -3.71 5.92
C LYS A 75 22.19 -2.95 4.60
N TYR A 76 21.56 -1.79 4.62
CA TYR A 76 21.12 -1.11 3.40
C TYR A 76 22.27 -0.59 2.53
N GLU A 77 23.38 -0.12 3.10
CA GLU A 77 24.50 0.39 2.32
C GLU A 77 25.26 -0.74 1.59
N GLU A 78 25.42 -1.90 2.23
CA GLU A 78 25.96 -3.09 1.57
C GLU A 78 25.04 -3.60 0.46
N SER A 79 23.72 -3.55 0.67
CA SER A 79 22.73 -3.86 -0.36
C SER A 79 22.87 -2.95 -1.58
N LEU A 80 22.90 -1.63 -1.35
CA LEU A 80 23.09 -0.65 -2.41
C LEU A 80 24.39 -0.86 -3.18
N ALA A 81 25.49 -1.20 -2.49
CA ALA A 81 26.78 -1.46 -3.12
C ALA A 81 26.72 -2.62 -4.11
N ASP A 82 25.99 -3.69 -3.79
CA ASP A 82 25.83 -4.82 -4.71
C ASP A 82 24.85 -4.57 -5.84
N LEU A 83 23.73 -3.91 -5.54
CA LEU A 83 22.75 -3.52 -6.57
C LEU A 83 23.36 -2.53 -7.56
N ASN A 84 24.22 -1.62 -7.12
CA ASN A 84 24.97 -0.72 -8.01
C ASN A 84 25.88 -1.51 -8.96
N LYS A 85 26.69 -2.45 -8.44
CA LYS A 85 27.54 -3.31 -9.28
C LYS A 85 26.72 -4.15 -10.26
N LEU A 86 25.57 -4.65 -9.84
CA LEU A 86 24.67 -5.39 -10.73
C LEU A 86 24.16 -4.51 -11.88
N LEU A 87 23.79 -3.26 -11.58
CA LEU A 87 23.29 -2.30 -12.56
C LEU A 87 24.40 -1.70 -13.44
N GLU A 88 25.65 -1.70 -13.00
CA GLU A 88 26.81 -1.42 -13.87
C GLU A 88 26.97 -2.51 -14.95
N ILE A 89 26.74 -3.78 -14.60
CA ILE A 89 26.85 -4.92 -15.52
C ILE A 89 25.62 -5.05 -16.42
N ASN A 90 24.43 -4.84 -15.86
CA ASN A 90 23.15 -4.91 -16.57
C ASN A 90 22.25 -3.72 -16.18
N PRO A 91 22.38 -2.57 -16.86
CA PRO A 91 21.66 -1.34 -16.52
C PRO A 91 20.13 -1.43 -16.59
N ASN A 92 19.61 -2.38 -17.38
CA ASN A 92 18.16 -2.56 -17.58
C ASN A 92 17.61 -3.74 -16.77
N ASN A 93 18.34 -4.23 -15.75
CA ASN A 93 17.83 -5.27 -14.87
C ASN A 93 16.68 -4.72 -14.00
N ALA A 94 15.44 -4.99 -14.40
CA ALA A 94 14.25 -4.50 -13.72
C ALA A 94 14.13 -4.95 -12.26
N GLU A 95 14.55 -6.18 -11.94
CA GLU A 95 14.52 -6.68 -10.56
C GLU A 95 15.52 -5.91 -9.68
N ALA A 96 16.74 -5.69 -10.18
CA ALA A 96 17.76 -4.93 -9.46
C ALA A 96 17.35 -3.47 -9.24
N LEU A 97 16.74 -2.83 -10.26
CA LEU A 97 16.16 -1.50 -10.13
C LEU A 97 15.06 -1.48 -9.06
N LYS A 98 14.15 -2.46 -9.06
CA LYS A 98 13.08 -2.58 -8.06
C LYS A 98 13.64 -2.75 -6.65
N SER A 99 14.59 -3.66 -6.44
CA SER A 99 15.23 -3.85 -5.13
C SER A 99 15.97 -2.59 -4.66
N ARG A 100 16.60 -1.85 -5.57
CA ARG A 100 17.30 -0.60 -5.22
C ARG A 100 16.32 0.52 -4.84
N VAL A 101 15.18 0.61 -5.53
CA VAL A 101 14.05 1.47 -5.16
C VAL A 101 13.56 1.13 -3.75
N GLU A 102 13.28 -0.15 -3.47
CA GLU A 102 12.84 -0.60 -2.13
C GLU A 102 13.85 -0.22 -1.05
N THR A 103 15.15 -0.45 -1.27
CA THR A 103 16.21 -0.01 -0.35
C THR A 103 16.18 1.51 -0.14
N TYR A 104 16.07 2.31 -1.22
CA TYR A 104 15.99 3.76 -1.08
C TYR A 104 14.76 4.23 -0.32
N PHE A 105 13.61 3.58 -0.51
CA PHE A 105 12.38 3.88 0.24
C PHE A 105 12.56 3.62 1.74
N ILE A 106 13.12 2.47 2.12
CA ILE A 106 13.39 2.15 3.53
C ILE A 106 14.34 3.17 4.16
N MET A 107 15.31 3.67 3.38
CA MET A 107 16.25 4.70 3.81
C MET A 107 15.69 6.13 3.72
N ASN A 108 14.43 6.32 3.30
CA ASN A 108 13.82 7.63 3.02
C ASN A 108 14.57 8.47 1.96
N LYS A 109 15.34 7.83 1.06
CA LYS A 109 16.11 8.46 -0.04
C LYS A 109 15.25 8.55 -1.31
N TYR A 110 14.07 9.16 -1.22
CA TYR A 110 13.06 9.15 -2.29
C TYR A 110 13.54 9.78 -3.60
N GLU A 111 14.30 10.88 -3.56
CA GLU A 111 14.84 11.53 -4.76
C GLU A 111 15.76 10.61 -5.56
N LYS A 112 16.54 9.76 -4.88
CA LYS A 112 17.42 8.78 -5.55
C LYS A 112 16.59 7.68 -6.23
N SER A 113 15.50 7.26 -5.60
CA SER A 113 14.61 6.22 -6.16
C SER A 113 13.95 6.63 -7.47
N LEU A 114 13.72 7.94 -7.69
CA LEU A 114 13.07 8.44 -8.90
C LEU A 114 13.83 8.09 -10.19
N ALA A 115 15.17 8.07 -10.15
CA ALA A 115 15.98 7.70 -11.31
C ALA A 115 15.71 6.26 -11.75
N ASP A 116 15.62 5.34 -10.78
CA ASP A 116 15.37 3.93 -11.03
C ASP A 116 13.92 3.67 -11.46
N LEU A 117 12.97 4.38 -10.85
CA LEU A 117 11.56 4.34 -11.23
C LEU A 117 11.33 4.85 -12.66
N ASN A 118 12.01 5.92 -13.05
CA ASN A 118 12.01 6.38 -14.44
C ASN A 118 12.58 5.32 -15.37
N LYS A 119 13.68 4.67 -15.00
CA LYS A 119 14.27 3.59 -15.79
C LYS A 119 13.32 2.39 -15.95
N LEU A 120 12.64 2.01 -14.87
CA LEU A 120 11.62 0.94 -14.91
C LEU A 120 10.47 1.29 -15.87
N LEU A 121 10.05 2.56 -15.91
CA LEU A 121 8.99 3.04 -16.80
C LEU A 121 9.45 3.26 -18.24
N GLU A 122 10.74 3.51 -18.48
CA GLU A 122 11.33 3.43 -19.83
C GLU A 122 11.30 1.99 -20.37
N ILE A 123 11.57 1.00 -19.51
CA ILE A 123 11.55 -0.43 -19.87
C ILE A 123 10.12 -0.93 -20.08
N ASN A 124 9.19 -0.57 -19.19
CA ASN A 124 7.78 -0.90 -19.30
C ASN A 124 6.91 0.30 -18.88
N PRO A 125 6.41 1.10 -19.85
CA PRO A 125 5.59 2.27 -19.57
C PRO A 125 4.28 1.98 -18.83
N ASN A 126 3.72 0.78 -18.99
CA ASN A 126 2.45 0.37 -18.38
C ASN A 126 2.66 -0.43 -17.09
N ASN A 127 3.79 -0.26 -16.42
CA ASN A 127 4.04 -0.89 -15.12
C ASN A 127 3.31 -0.13 -14.01
N ALA A 128 2.13 -0.62 -13.62
CA ALA A 128 1.29 -0.01 -12.59
C ALA A 128 2.00 0.12 -11.23
N ASP A 129 2.81 -0.86 -10.83
CA ASP A 129 3.62 -0.82 -9.60
C ASP A 129 4.69 0.28 -9.66
N ALA A 130 5.39 0.42 -10.78
CA ALA A 130 6.41 1.46 -10.94
C ALA A 130 5.79 2.86 -10.97
N LEU A 131 4.64 3.03 -11.63
CA LEU A 131 3.86 4.27 -11.58
C LEU A 131 3.43 4.59 -10.14
N ARG A 132 2.85 3.61 -9.43
CA ARG A 132 2.45 3.78 -8.02
C ARG A 132 3.64 4.23 -7.18
N ASN A 133 4.75 3.50 -7.23
CA ASN A 133 5.93 3.80 -6.44
C ASN A 133 6.54 5.17 -6.80
N ARG A 134 6.54 5.57 -8.07
CA ARG A 134 6.96 6.93 -8.46
C ARG A 134 6.02 8.00 -7.93
N GLY A 135 4.72 7.72 -7.94
CA GLY A 135 3.70 8.53 -7.29
C GLY A 135 3.97 8.71 -5.79
N VAL A 136 4.32 7.64 -5.07
CA VAL A 136 4.68 7.70 -3.64
C VAL A 136 5.96 8.51 -3.43
N ALA A 137 7.01 8.25 -4.22
CA ALA A 137 8.27 9.00 -4.12
C ALA A 137 8.04 10.51 -4.29
N TYR A 138 7.24 10.91 -5.30
CA TYR A 138 6.86 12.31 -5.50
C TYR A 138 6.08 12.90 -4.32
N ARG A 139 5.13 12.15 -3.75
CA ARG A 139 4.36 12.57 -2.56
C ARG A 139 5.28 12.84 -1.37
N MET A 140 6.23 11.94 -1.12
CA MET A 140 7.18 12.04 0.01
C MET A 140 8.11 13.25 -0.10
N ILE A 141 8.35 13.74 -1.32
CA ILE A 141 9.14 14.96 -1.58
C ILE A 141 8.26 16.19 -1.85
N ASN A 142 6.98 16.14 -1.50
CA ASN A 142 5.97 17.20 -1.65
C ASN A 142 5.65 17.63 -3.10
N LYS A 143 5.97 16.80 -4.10
CA LYS A 143 5.59 16.99 -5.51
C LYS A 143 4.23 16.37 -5.81
N TYR A 144 3.19 16.98 -5.24
CA TYR A 144 1.87 16.36 -5.20
C TYR A 144 1.18 16.24 -6.56
N ASN A 145 1.40 17.17 -7.50
CA ASN A 145 0.77 17.09 -8.82
C ASN A 145 1.34 15.93 -9.65
N GLU A 146 2.66 15.78 -9.64
CA GLU A 146 3.37 14.66 -10.28
C GLU A 146 2.96 13.33 -9.65
N SER A 147 2.82 13.31 -8.31
CA SER A 147 2.28 12.16 -7.58
C SER A 147 0.89 11.75 -8.07
N LEU A 148 -0.05 12.70 -8.13
CA LEU A 148 -1.41 12.42 -8.60
C LEU A 148 -1.44 11.95 -10.05
N SER A 149 -0.58 12.51 -10.92
CA SER A 149 -0.49 12.08 -12.32
C SER A 149 -0.12 10.61 -12.42
N ASP A 150 0.93 10.19 -11.72
CA ASP A 150 1.38 8.79 -11.75
C ASP A 150 0.37 7.83 -11.08
N LEU A 151 -0.24 8.24 -9.96
CA LEU A 151 -1.23 7.44 -9.27
C LEU A 151 -2.52 7.28 -10.09
N ASN A 152 -2.94 8.32 -10.83
CA ASN A 152 -4.04 8.21 -11.78
C ASN A 152 -3.71 7.21 -12.88
N ASN A 153 -2.54 7.31 -13.52
CA ASN A 153 -2.13 6.38 -14.57
C ASN A 153 -2.04 4.94 -14.04
N SER A 154 -1.53 4.74 -12.82
CA SER A 154 -1.51 3.43 -12.16
C SER A 154 -2.92 2.85 -11.99
N LEU A 155 -3.88 3.68 -11.55
CA LEU A 155 -5.28 3.30 -11.37
C LEU A 155 -6.07 3.19 -12.68
N GLU A 156 -5.61 3.78 -13.78
CA GLU A 156 -6.18 3.50 -15.11
C GLU A 156 -5.83 2.08 -15.56
N ILE A 157 -4.63 1.59 -15.21
CA ILE A 157 -4.18 0.22 -15.52
C ILE A 157 -4.78 -0.80 -14.55
N GLU A 158 -4.77 -0.48 -13.24
CA GLU A 158 -5.32 -1.34 -12.17
C GLU A 158 -6.34 -0.57 -11.31
N PRO A 159 -7.61 -0.46 -11.75
CA PRO A 159 -8.61 0.39 -11.10
C PRO A 159 -8.92 0.05 -9.65
N ASN A 160 -8.67 -1.20 -9.25
CA ASN A 160 -8.97 -1.70 -7.91
C ASN A 160 -7.71 -1.96 -7.08
N ASN A 161 -6.56 -1.39 -7.46
CA ASN A 161 -5.34 -1.48 -6.66
C ASN A 161 -5.50 -0.66 -5.36
N ALA A 162 -5.61 -1.37 -4.24
CA ALA A 162 -5.85 -0.74 -2.94
C ALA A 162 -4.69 0.15 -2.49
N GLU A 163 -3.44 -0.25 -2.75
CA GLU A 163 -2.30 0.58 -2.40
C GLU A 163 -2.32 1.90 -3.18
N ALA A 164 -2.58 1.86 -4.49
CA ALA A 164 -2.62 3.06 -5.32
C ALA A 164 -3.77 4.01 -4.93
N LEU A 165 -4.95 3.47 -4.59
CA LEU A 165 -6.06 4.28 -4.08
C LEU A 165 -5.71 4.95 -2.74
N SER A 166 -5.08 4.21 -1.82
CA SER A 166 -4.66 4.76 -0.53
C SER A 166 -3.66 5.90 -0.71
N GLU A 167 -2.65 5.69 -1.55
CA GLU A 167 -1.63 6.69 -1.85
C GLU A 167 -2.22 7.94 -2.52
N ARG A 168 -3.16 7.77 -3.45
CA ARG A 168 -3.86 8.91 -4.10
C ARG A 168 -4.74 9.67 -3.11
N GLY A 169 -5.44 8.94 -2.26
CA GLY A 169 -6.24 9.50 -1.17
C GLY A 169 -5.39 10.34 -0.22
N GLU A 170 -4.22 9.85 0.18
CA GLU A 170 -3.26 10.58 1.02
C GLU A 170 -2.69 11.82 0.32
N THR A 171 -2.33 11.72 -0.96
CA THR A 171 -1.84 12.87 -1.75
C THR A 171 -2.90 13.97 -1.82
N ASN A 172 -4.14 13.61 -2.16
CA ASN A 172 -5.26 14.55 -2.19
C ASN A 172 -5.48 15.21 -0.82
N HIS A 173 -5.39 14.44 0.27
CA HIS A 173 -5.48 14.98 1.63
C HIS A 173 -4.38 16.02 1.91
N LYS A 174 -3.12 15.73 1.55
CA LYS A 174 -2.00 16.67 1.70
C LYS A 174 -2.19 17.96 0.91
N MET A 175 -2.90 17.90 -0.21
CA MET A 175 -3.27 19.06 -1.02
C MET A 175 -4.54 19.79 -0.54
N ASN A 176 -5.15 19.37 0.59
CA ASN A 176 -6.46 19.85 1.05
C ASN A 176 -7.62 19.53 0.05
N ARG A 177 -7.43 18.57 -0.85
CA ARG A 177 -8.46 18.03 -1.77
C ARG A 177 -9.24 16.94 -1.06
N TYR A 178 -9.95 17.35 -0.02
CA TYR A 178 -10.58 16.42 0.92
C TYR A 178 -11.69 15.58 0.30
N ARG A 179 -12.38 16.11 -0.71
CA ARG A 179 -13.46 15.43 -1.41
C ARG A 179 -12.92 14.24 -2.22
N GLU A 180 -11.86 14.46 -2.98
CA GLU A 180 -11.18 13.45 -3.78
C GLU A 180 -10.50 12.41 -2.89
N SER A 181 -9.92 12.85 -1.77
CA SER A 181 -9.35 11.96 -0.76
C SER A 181 -10.38 11.01 -0.15
N LEU A 182 -11.57 11.52 0.18
CA LEU A 182 -12.67 10.70 0.68
C LEU A 182 -13.22 9.75 -0.39
N ALA A 183 -13.27 10.17 -1.66
CA ALA A 183 -13.69 9.31 -2.77
C ALA A 183 -12.78 8.06 -2.92
N ASP A 184 -11.47 8.24 -2.84
CA ASP A 184 -10.50 7.12 -2.87
C ASP A 184 -10.68 6.18 -1.68
N LEU A 185 -10.89 6.76 -0.49
CA LEU A 185 -11.18 6.00 0.72
C LEU A 185 -12.46 5.16 0.58
N TYR A 186 -13.50 5.68 -0.08
CA TYR A 186 -14.73 4.93 -0.30
C TYR A 186 -14.52 3.75 -1.24
N LYS A 187 -13.82 3.97 -2.35
CA LYS A 187 -13.51 2.90 -3.28
C LYS A 187 -12.71 1.77 -2.61
N LEU A 188 -11.82 2.11 -1.68
CA LEU A 188 -11.12 1.11 -0.85
C LEU A 188 -12.05 0.25 0.00
N LEU A 189 -13.07 0.87 0.62
CA LEU A 189 -14.04 0.15 1.44
C LEU A 189 -14.93 -0.80 0.63
N GLU A 190 -15.20 -0.46 -0.64
CA GLU A 190 -15.92 -1.33 -1.56
C GLU A 190 -15.09 -2.56 -1.98
N ILE A 191 -13.81 -2.35 -2.31
CA ILE A 191 -12.92 -3.43 -2.81
C ILE A 191 -12.53 -4.39 -1.69
N GLU A 192 -12.22 -3.86 -0.52
CA GLU A 192 -11.79 -4.64 0.64
C GLU A 192 -12.70 -4.37 1.84
N PRO A 193 -13.85 -5.07 1.95
CA PRO A 193 -14.75 -4.90 3.07
C PRO A 193 -14.12 -5.22 4.43
N ASN A 194 -12.93 -5.84 4.48
CA ASN A 194 -12.20 -6.19 5.72
C ASN A 194 -10.90 -5.39 5.91
N ASN A 195 -10.69 -4.30 5.17
CA ASN A 195 -9.49 -3.46 5.25
C ASN A 195 -9.22 -2.96 6.69
N LYS A 196 -7.96 -2.62 6.97
CA LYS A 196 -7.46 -1.94 8.20
C LYS A 196 -8.37 -0.80 8.68
N PHE A 197 -9.10 -0.13 7.79
CA PHE A 197 -10.10 0.89 8.11
C PHE A 197 -11.35 0.34 8.84
N ARG A 198 -11.95 -0.75 8.36
CA ARG A 198 -13.05 -1.44 9.08
C ARG A 198 -12.54 -2.11 10.36
N LEU A 199 -11.27 -2.52 10.40
CA LEU A 199 -10.63 -2.97 11.64
C LEU A 199 -10.41 -1.81 12.62
N ARG A 200 -10.10 -0.60 12.13
CA ARG A 200 -9.84 0.61 12.95
C ARG A 200 -11.10 1.24 13.51
N TYR A 201 -12.20 1.19 12.76
CA TYR A 201 -13.48 1.80 13.15
C TYR A 201 -14.62 0.80 13.38
N GLY A 202 -14.41 -0.51 13.18
CA GLY A 202 -15.41 -1.56 13.43
C GLY A 202 -16.62 -1.52 12.52
N ASN A 203 -17.68 -2.27 12.87
CA ASN A 203 -19.03 -2.16 12.29
C ASN A 203 -19.75 -0.85 12.73
N LEU A 204 -19.00 0.20 13.09
CA LEU A 204 -19.52 1.43 13.65
C LEU A 204 -20.14 2.35 12.58
N ILE A 205 -19.73 2.21 11.31
CA ILE A 205 -20.07 3.15 10.25
C ILE A 205 -20.37 2.37 8.97
N GLU A 206 -21.55 2.58 8.40
CA GLU A 206 -22.02 1.99 7.15
C GLU A 206 -21.83 2.95 5.96
N TRP A 207 -21.56 2.42 4.77
CA TRP A 207 -21.80 3.19 3.54
C TRP A 207 -23.29 3.23 3.24
N ILE A 208 -23.85 4.42 3.16
CA ILE A 208 -25.27 4.63 2.84
C ILE A 208 -25.34 5.16 1.41
N PRO A 209 -25.83 4.36 0.45
CA PRO A 209 -26.01 4.83 -0.92
C PRO A 209 -26.90 6.07 -0.94
N PHE A 210 -26.50 7.10 -1.68
CA PHE A 210 -27.14 8.41 -1.58
C PHE A 210 -28.61 8.38 -2.03
N GLU A 211 -28.94 7.53 -2.99
CA GLU A 211 -30.29 7.25 -3.45
C GLU A 211 -31.22 6.65 -2.36
N LYS A 212 -30.66 6.18 -1.25
CA LYS A 212 -31.43 5.70 -0.09
C LYS A 212 -31.80 6.84 0.88
N LEU A 213 -31.44 8.08 0.57
CA LEU A 213 -31.74 9.26 1.37
C LEU A 213 -32.73 10.16 0.64
N ASP A 214 -33.99 10.13 1.09
CA ASP A 214 -35.08 10.91 0.51
C ASP A 214 -35.33 12.21 1.28
N LYS A 215 -36.00 13.18 0.65
CA LYS A 215 -36.41 14.47 1.24
C LYS A 215 -35.25 15.25 1.90
N LEU A 216 -34.11 15.31 1.21
CA LEU A 216 -32.95 16.06 1.69
C LEU A 216 -33.29 17.55 1.80
N GLN A 217 -33.28 18.09 3.02
CA GLN A 217 -33.57 19.50 3.29
C GLN A 217 -32.47 20.11 4.17
N PRO A 218 -31.96 21.31 3.84
CA PRO A 218 -31.00 22.00 4.69
C PRO A 218 -31.69 22.44 5.99
N ILE A 219 -31.09 22.11 7.14
CA ILE A 219 -31.63 22.44 8.47
C ILE A 219 -30.73 23.38 9.27
N GLY A 220 -29.52 23.66 8.78
CA GLY A 220 -28.64 24.64 9.42
C GLY A 220 -27.24 24.69 8.82
N LYS A 221 -26.41 25.55 9.41
CA LYS A 221 -24.97 25.64 9.18
C LYS A 221 -24.25 25.56 10.52
N GLY A 222 -23.28 24.67 10.64
CA GLY A 222 -22.42 24.54 11.82
C GLY A 222 -20.98 24.86 11.42
N GLY A 223 -20.51 26.08 11.72
CA GLY A 223 -19.20 26.55 11.25
C GLY A 223 -19.12 26.54 9.72
N PHE A 224 -18.12 25.82 9.17
CA PHE A 224 -17.94 25.63 7.72
C PHE A 224 -18.77 24.49 7.12
N SER A 225 -19.56 23.77 7.93
CA SER A 225 -20.32 22.60 7.48
C SER A 225 -21.80 22.93 7.28
N ARG A 226 -22.39 22.36 6.22
CA ARG A 226 -23.84 22.37 5.99
C ARG A 226 -24.47 21.17 6.67
N ILE A 227 -25.61 21.39 7.32
CA ILE A 227 -26.37 20.36 7.99
C ILE A 227 -27.70 20.19 7.25
N PHE A 228 -28.03 18.94 6.94
CA PHE A 228 -29.27 18.55 6.30
C PHE A 228 -30.03 17.57 7.17
N SER A 229 -31.33 17.42 6.92
CA SER A 229 -32.08 16.24 7.33
C SER A 229 -32.54 15.48 6.10
N ALA A 230 -32.62 14.16 6.21
CA ALA A 230 -33.19 13.28 5.21
C ALA A 230 -33.96 12.15 5.88
N ILE A 231 -34.70 11.39 5.07
CA ILE A 231 -35.28 10.11 5.45
C ILE A 231 -34.38 9.01 4.86
N TRP A 232 -33.77 8.21 5.72
CA TRP A 232 -33.05 7.02 5.29
C TRP A 232 -34.06 5.89 5.10
N LEU A 233 -34.28 5.49 3.84
CA LEU A 233 -35.36 4.60 3.43
C LEU A 233 -35.21 3.18 3.99
N ASP A 234 -33.99 2.66 3.99
CA ASP A 234 -33.71 1.28 4.44
C ASP A 234 -33.49 1.17 5.94
N GLY A 235 -33.45 2.30 6.67
CA GLY A 235 -33.27 2.34 8.12
C GLY A 235 -31.92 1.83 8.62
N LYS A 236 -31.68 2.00 9.92
CA LYS A 236 -30.42 1.57 10.55
C LYS A 236 -30.34 0.04 10.66
N PRO A 237 -29.14 -0.55 10.52
CA PRO A 237 -28.95 -1.98 10.77
C PRO A 237 -29.15 -2.30 12.26
N ILE A 238 -29.91 -3.37 12.53
CA ILE A 238 -30.07 -3.99 13.85
C ILE A 238 -29.36 -5.33 13.82
N ILE A 239 -28.35 -5.50 14.66
CA ILE A 239 -27.68 -6.78 14.87
C ILE A 239 -28.28 -7.43 16.11
N LYS A 240 -29.02 -8.53 15.94
CA LYS A 240 -29.53 -9.37 17.04
C LYS A 240 -29.16 -10.82 16.76
N ASN A 241 -28.55 -11.50 17.73
CA ASN A 241 -28.20 -12.94 17.64
C ASN A 241 -27.43 -13.30 16.35
N ASN A 242 -26.47 -12.48 15.93
CA ASN A 242 -25.70 -12.62 14.67
C ASN A 242 -26.53 -12.57 13.37
N LEU A 243 -27.82 -12.23 13.44
CA LEU A 243 -28.62 -11.85 12.27
C LEU A 243 -28.65 -10.33 12.15
N GLN A 244 -28.30 -9.85 10.96
CA GLN A 244 -28.44 -8.44 10.59
C GLN A 244 -29.83 -8.24 9.99
N THR A 245 -30.65 -7.45 10.67
CA THR A 245 -31.94 -6.95 10.19
C THR A 245 -31.85 -5.43 10.02
N ARG A 246 -32.85 -4.76 9.45
CA ARG A 246 -32.90 -3.29 9.40
C ARG A 246 -34.15 -2.76 10.09
N GLU A 247 -34.06 -1.57 10.66
CA GLU A 247 -35.23 -0.83 11.12
C GLU A 247 -36.11 -0.34 9.95
N GLN A 248 -37.29 0.18 10.28
CA GLN A 248 -38.07 0.98 9.33
C GLN A 248 -37.33 2.27 8.95
N SER A 249 -37.81 2.91 7.89
CA SER A 249 -37.28 4.21 7.45
C SER A 249 -37.19 5.19 8.61
N CYS A 250 -36.03 5.82 8.80
CA CYS A 250 -35.79 6.72 9.92
C CYS A 250 -35.29 8.09 9.45
N LYS A 251 -35.53 9.13 10.25
CA LYS A 251 -35.05 10.47 9.96
C LYS A 251 -33.61 10.61 10.47
N VAL A 252 -32.72 11.08 9.60
CA VAL A 252 -31.28 11.23 9.88
C VAL A 252 -30.80 12.65 9.63
N ALA A 253 -29.76 13.06 10.35
CA ALA A 253 -29.05 14.31 10.10
C ALA A 253 -27.83 14.01 9.23
N LEU A 254 -27.54 14.89 8.27
CA LEU A 254 -26.34 14.78 7.45
C LEU A 254 -25.49 16.01 7.64
N LYS A 255 -24.18 15.83 7.75
CA LYS A 255 -23.20 16.91 7.85
C LYS A 255 -22.17 16.78 6.76
N THR A 256 -21.96 17.83 5.97
CA THR A 256 -20.85 17.87 5.02
C THR A 256 -19.51 17.77 5.74
N LEU A 257 -18.65 16.89 5.26
CA LEU A 257 -17.27 16.76 5.73
C LEU A 257 -16.36 17.75 5.02
N GLY A 258 -15.64 18.56 5.80
CA GLY A 258 -14.60 19.44 5.29
C GLY A 258 -13.22 18.79 5.22
N SER A 259 -12.97 17.70 5.96
CA SER A 259 -11.70 16.97 5.91
C SER A 259 -11.80 15.54 6.46
N PHE A 260 -10.83 14.69 6.11
CA PHE A 260 -10.68 13.38 6.74
C PHE A 260 -10.39 13.48 8.24
N LYS A 261 -9.59 14.46 8.67
CA LYS A 261 -9.34 14.73 10.09
C LYS A 261 -10.61 15.07 10.85
N GLU A 262 -11.54 15.78 10.22
CA GLU A 262 -12.87 16.04 10.80
C GLU A 262 -13.66 14.74 10.97
N PHE A 263 -13.66 13.86 9.96
CA PHE A 263 -14.25 12.53 10.08
C PHE A 263 -13.62 11.75 11.24
N GLU A 264 -12.29 11.61 11.31
CA GLU A 264 -11.61 10.89 12.39
C GLU A 264 -11.96 11.45 13.77
N ASN A 265 -12.13 12.77 13.89
CA ASN A 265 -12.53 13.41 15.13
C ASN A 265 -13.93 12.97 15.58
N HIS A 266 -14.93 13.00 14.69
CA HIS A 266 -16.29 12.54 15.02
C HIS A 266 -16.30 11.08 15.45
N VAL A 267 -15.57 10.23 14.72
CA VAL A 267 -15.49 8.80 15.02
C VAL A 267 -14.84 8.55 16.37
N ARG A 268 -13.72 9.23 16.65
CA ARG A 268 -13.01 9.14 17.93
C ARG A 268 -13.88 9.64 19.09
N CYS A 269 -14.60 10.74 18.90
CA CYS A 269 -15.59 11.26 19.85
C CYS A 269 -16.64 10.18 20.18
N ARG A 270 -17.24 9.55 19.17
CA ARG A 270 -18.21 8.47 19.33
C ARG A 270 -17.64 7.26 20.10
N LEU A 271 -16.42 6.83 19.75
CA LEU A 271 -15.72 5.71 20.41
C LEU A 271 -15.43 5.98 21.89
N ASN A 272 -15.18 7.24 22.25
CA ASN A 272 -14.99 7.66 23.64
C ASN A 272 -16.30 7.88 24.41
N GLY A 273 -17.46 7.52 23.83
CA GLY A 273 -18.78 7.74 24.44
C GLY A 273 -19.22 9.21 24.47
N LEU A 274 -18.51 10.09 23.76
CA LEU A 274 -18.72 11.54 23.76
C LEU A 274 -19.03 11.98 22.33
N GLY A 275 -20.28 11.88 21.89
CA GLY A 275 -20.66 12.32 20.54
C GLY A 275 -22.03 11.84 20.10
N LEU A 276 -22.49 12.35 18.96
CA LEU A 276 -23.70 11.86 18.30
C LEU A 276 -23.49 10.45 17.76
N GLU A 277 -24.54 9.65 17.72
CA GLU A 277 -24.51 8.36 17.04
C GLU A 277 -24.25 8.58 15.54
N ILE A 278 -23.20 7.94 15.03
CA ILE A 278 -22.82 7.99 13.62
C ILE A 278 -23.33 6.69 13.00
N TYR A 279 -24.22 6.78 12.04
CA TYR A 279 -24.70 5.60 11.31
C TYR A 279 -23.81 5.27 10.13
N GLY A 280 -23.28 6.28 9.48
CA GLY A 280 -22.64 6.06 8.20
C GLY A 280 -22.08 7.29 7.54
N ILE A 281 -21.66 7.09 6.32
CA ILE A 281 -21.21 8.10 5.38
C ILE A 281 -21.87 7.87 4.03
N THR A 282 -22.09 8.95 3.30
CA THR A 282 -22.69 8.95 1.97
C THR A 282 -22.01 10.01 1.10
N GLN A 283 -22.17 9.93 -0.22
CA GLN A 283 -21.67 10.94 -1.15
C GLN A 283 -22.81 11.39 -2.05
N ASN A 284 -23.07 12.69 -2.09
CA ASN A 284 -24.07 13.25 -2.99
C ASN A 284 -23.67 12.98 -4.45
N ALA A 285 -24.46 12.24 -5.21
CA ALA A 285 -24.10 11.87 -6.59
C ALA A 285 -23.88 13.09 -7.51
N GLU A 286 -24.60 14.19 -7.28
CA GLU A 286 -24.53 15.41 -8.10
C GLU A 286 -23.40 16.34 -7.64
N THR A 287 -23.37 16.68 -6.34
CA THR A 287 -22.40 17.66 -5.82
C THR A 287 -21.07 17.02 -5.44
N GLN A 288 -20.99 15.69 -5.43
CA GLN A 288 -19.96 14.81 -4.88
C GLN A 288 -19.39 15.21 -3.51
N GLU A 289 -20.16 16.00 -2.76
CA GLU A 289 -19.91 16.30 -1.37
C GLU A 289 -20.09 15.03 -0.54
N CYS A 290 -19.12 14.77 0.33
CA CYS A 290 -19.18 13.67 1.27
C CYS A 290 -19.92 14.13 2.53
N LEU A 291 -20.87 13.34 3.01
CA LEU A 291 -21.65 13.64 4.20
C LEU A 291 -21.54 12.51 5.22
N MET A 292 -21.38 12.88 6.49
CA MET A 292 -21.61 11.95 7.60
C MET A 292 -23.08 11.93 7.96
N VAL A 293 -23.61 10.74 8.20
CA VAL A 293 -24.99 10.48 8.58
C VAL A 293 -25.05 10.17 10.08
N PHE A 294 -25.84 10.96 10.79
CA PHE A 294 -26.02 10.91 12.24
C PHE A 294 -27.47 10.62 12.62
N GLN A 295 -27.63 10.09 13.83
CA GLN A 295 -28.94 10.10 14.49
C GLN A 295 -29.40 11.54 14.74
N ILE A 296 -30.68 11.80 14.52
CA ILE A 296 -31.31 13.05 14.95
C ILE A 296 -31.58 12.96 16.46
N CYS A 297 -31.07 13.92 17.23
CA CYS A 297 -31.51 14.12 18.61
C CYS A 297 -32.98 14.57 18.59
N GLN A 298 -33.87 13.79 19.21
CA GLN A 298 -35.23 14.21 19.53
C GLN A 298 -35.22 15.00 20.84
#